data_AF-A0A7W0YC67-F1
#
_entry.id   AF-A0A7W0YC67-F1
#
_cell.length_a   1.000
_cell.length_b   1.000
_cell.length_c   1.000
_cell.angle_alpha   90.00
_cell.angle_beta   90.00
_cell.angle_gamma   90.00
#
_symmetry.space_group_name_H-M   'P 1'
#
loop_
_entity.id
_entity.type
_entity.pdbx_description
1 polymer ?
#
loop_
_entity_poly.entity_id
_entity_poly.type
_entity_poly.pdbx_seq_one_letter_code
_entity_poly.pdbx_strand_id
1 'polypeptide(L)'
;FYLPDKRVEGPGHPPVYIPESQDMVNQFSFWPRYDEFVPRPPNTTGEPNEVYTEEEGVNLFTGRTALYLQIGKKERAPRNIRAAFDRTELIDTIEVGTGGRVLREVQVYACYDYRTMPL
;
A
#
# COMPACT_ATOMS: atom_id res chain seq x y z
N PHE A 1 -17.94 9.33 11.76
CA PHE A 1 -18.31 9.61 10.36
C PHE A 1 -18.42 8.28 9.64
N TYR A 2 -19.64 7.79 9.40
CA TYR A 2 -19.88 6.57 8.61
C TYR A 2 -20.19 7.02 7.17
N LEU A 3 -19.47 6.48 6.19
CA LEU A 3 -19.88 6.57 4.79
C LEU A 3 -20.76 5.36 4.50
N PRO A 4 -22.08 5.53 4.29
CA PRO A 4 -23.00 4.42 4.03
C PRO A 4 -22.72 3.74 2.69
N ASP A 5 -22.16 4.49 1.73
CA ASP A 5 -21.83 3.99 0.41
C ASP A 5 -20.32 3.98 0.17
N LYS A 6 -19.84 2.88 -0.38
CA LYS A 6 -18.47 2.72 -0.86
C LYS A 6 -18.19 3.76 -1.94
N ARG A 7 -17.21 4.64 -1.73
CA ARG A 7 -16.74 5.54 -2.79
C ARG A 7 -16.20 4.71 -3.95
N VAL A 8 -16.75 4.96 -5.14
CA VAL A 8 -16.22 4.40 -6.38
C VAL A 8 -14.90 5.13 -6.65
N GLU A 9 -13.77 4.47 -6.41
CA GLU A 9 -12.49 4.94 -6.93
C GLU A 9 -12.50 4.83 -8.46
N GLY A 10 -11.74 5.70 -9.14
CA GLY A 10 -11.80 5.85 -10.60
C GLY A 10 -11.62 4.53 -11.36
N PRO A 11 -11.96 4.50 -12.67
CA PRO A 11 -11.90 3.29 -13.49
C PRO A 11 -10.54 2.57 -13.34
N GLY A 12 -10.55 1.30 -12.90
CA GLY A 12 -9.34 0.47 -12.76
C GLY A 12 -8.65 0.47 -11.39
N HIS A 13 -9.16 1.23 -10.41
CA HIS A 13 -8.61 1.24 -9.05
C HIS A 13 -9.43 0.34 -8.11
N PRO A 14 -8.84 -0.72 -7.50
CA PRO A 14 -9.53 -1.54 -6.53
C PRO A 14 -9.76 -0.73 -5.26
N PRO A 15 -10.82 -1.07 -4.53
CA PRO A 15 -11.17 -0.38 -3.30
C PRO A 15 -10.06 -0.54 -2.27
N VAL A 16 -9.43 0.56 -1.89
CA VAL A 16 -8.40 0.57 -0.85
C VAL A 16 -9.07 0.76 0.51
N TYR A 17 -10.23 0.16 0.77
CA TYR A 17 -10.93 0.30 2.05
C TYR A 17 -11.45 -1.05 2.60
N ILE A 18 -11.05 -1.40 3.83
CA ILE A 18 -11.67 -2.41 4.68
C ILE A 18 -13.06 -1.86 5.07
N PRO A 19 -14.14 -2.64 4.95
CA PRO A 19 -15.49 -2.12 5.14
C PRO A 19 -15.85 -1.82 6.60
N GLU A 20 -15.22 -2.45 7.59
CA GLU A 20 -15.61 -2.32 9.00
C GLU A 20 -14.43 -2.42 9.97
N SER A 21 -14.40 -1.53 10.97
CA SER A 21 -13.56 -1.66 12.17
C SER A 21 -14.40 -1.23 13.38
N GLN A 22 -14.37 -2.03 14.45
CA GLN A 22 -15.02 -1.71 15.73
C GLN A 22 -14.24 -0.66 16.55
N ASP A 23 -13.00 -0.35 16.13
CA ASP A 23 -12.15 0.67 16.76
C ASP A 23 -11.53 1.57 15.69
N MET A 24 -12.28 2.59 15.29
CA MET A 24 -11.81 3.63 14.36
C MET A 24 -10.91 4.63 15.10
N VAL A 25 -9.61 4.36 15.11
CA VAL A 25 -8.62 5.25 15.72
C VAL A 25 -8.35 6.48 14.81
N ASN A 26 -8.44 6.34 13.48
CA ASN A 26 -8.29 7.46 12.55
C ASN A 26 -8.93 7.21 11.15
N GLN A 27 -8.85 8.20 10.27
CA GLN A 27 -9.40 8.15 8.90
C GLN A 27 -8.74 7.11 7.98
N PHE A 28 -7.58 6.57 8.37
CA PHE A 28 -6.86 5.51 7.65
C PHE A 28 -7.13 4.12 8.25
N SER A 29 -7.99 4.00 9.27
CA SER A 29 -8.38 2.70 9.84
C SER A 29 -9.00 1.75 8.82
N PHE A 30 -9.48 2.28 7.70
CA PHE A 30 -9.99 1.50 6.60
C PHE A 30 -8.94 1.18 5.54
N TRP A 31 -7.73 1.74 5.56
CA TRP A 31 -6.75 1.43 4.53
C TRP A 31 -6.25 -0.04 4.69
N PRO A 32 -6.36 -0.90 3.66
CA PRO A 32 -5.87 -2.26 3.70
C PRO A 32 -4.37 -2.27 3.96
N ARG A 33 -3.92 -3.28 4.68
CA ARG A 33 -2.50 -3.40 5.05
C ARG A 33 -1.73 -4.13 3.94
N TYR A 34 -0.46 -3.82 3.79
CA TYR A 34 0.39 -4.49 2.80
C TYR A 34 0.53 -5.99 3.06
N ASP A 35 0.42 -6.44 4.32
CA ASP A 35 0.44 -7.85 4.72
C ASP A 35 -0.94 -8.50 4.72
N GLU A 36 -1.99 -7.78 4.33
CA GLU A 36 -3.36 -8.27 4.33
C GLU A 36 -3.70 -8.98 3.03
N PHE A 37 -4.30 -10.16 3.17
CA PHE A 37 -4.88 -10.92 2.08
C PHE A 37 -6.39 -10.93 2.27
N VAL A 38 -7.12 -10.52 1.24
CA VAL A 38 -8.59 -10.48 1.27
C VAL A 38 -9.16 -11.59 0.39
N PRO A 39 -10.38 -12.09 0.68
CA PRO A 39 -11.04 -13.04 -0.21
C PRO A 39 -11.18 -12.47 -1.62
N ARG A 40 -10.98 -13.32 -2.64
CA ARG A 40 -11.13 -12.92 -4.04
C ARG A 40 -12.55 -12.36 -4.29
N PRO A 41 -12.69 -11.13 -4.82
CA PRO A 41 -14.02 -10.61 -5.13
C PRO A 41 -14.68 -11.43 -6.26
N PRO A 42 -15.98 -11.73 -6.15
CA PRO A 42 -16.67 -12.70 -7.01
C PRO A 42 -16.79 -12.29 -8.49
N ASN A 43 -16.43 -11.05 -8.84
CA ASN A 43 -16.52 -10.50 -10.20
C ASN A 43 -15.18 -10.38 -10.94
N THR A 44 -14.12 -11.03 -10.45
CA THR A 44 -12.82 -11.02 -11.15
C THR A 44 -12.83 -12.12 -12.21
N THR A 45 -12.68 -11.75 -13.48
CA THR A 45 -12.58 -12.68 -14.61
C THR A 45 -11.33 -13.55 -14.46
N GLY A 46 -11.46 -14.70 -13.82
CA GLY A 46 -10.47 -15.77 -13.74
C GLY A 46 -11.16 -17.09 -14.10
N GLU A 47 -10.44 -17.94 -14.83
CA GLU A 47 -10.90 -19.23 -15.35
C GLU A 47 -11.65 -20.06 -14.28
N PRO A 48 -12.79 -20.70 -14.63
CA PRO A 48 -13.77 -21.19 -13.66
C PRO A 48 -13.44 -22.55 -13.01
N ASN A 49 -12.16 -22.89 -12.84
CA ASN A 49 -11.80 -24.27 -12.51
C ASN A 49 -10.60 -24.47 -11.58
N GLU A 50 -10.49 -23.67 -10.52
CA GLU A 50 -9.59 -23.98 -9.41
C GLU A 50 -10.36 -24.07 -8.09
N VAL A 51 -10.05 -25.13 -7.35
CA VAL A 51 -10.74 -25.61 -6.15
C VAL A 51 -10.52 -24.60 -5.03
N TYR A 52 -11.61 -24.00 -4.55
CA TYR A 52 -11.61 -23.08 -3.42
C TYR A 52 -10.97 -23.70 -2.18
N THR A 53 -9.76 -23.27 -1.86
CA THR A 53 -9.10 -23.50 -0.57
C THR A 53 -8.91 -22.16 0.14
N GLU A 54 -9.00 -22.13 1.47
CA GLU A 54 -8.79 -20.94 2.32
C GLU A 54 -7.41 -20.26 2.13
N GLU A 55 -6.51 -20.87 1.36
CA GLU A 55 -5.22 -20.34 0.92
C GLU A 55 -5.30 -19.32 -0.24
N GLU A 56 -6.48 -19.08 -0.82
CA GLU A 56 -6.70 -18.21 -2.00
C GLU A 56 -6.90 -16.72 -1.67
N GLY A 57 -6.31 -16.24 -0.58
CA GLY A 57 -6.29 -14.81 -0.28
C GLY A 57 -5.59 -14.04 -1.41
N VAL A 58 -6.17 -12.92 -1.85
CA VAL A 58 -5.56 -12.01 -2.81
C VAL A 58 -5.02 -10.80 -2.06
N ASN A 59 -3.74 -10.49 -2.25
CA ASN A 59 -3.19 -9.23 -1.76
C ASN A 59 -3.49 -8.10 -2.74
N LEU A 60 -4.21 -7.08 -2.27
CA LEU A 60 -4.69 -5.95 -3.07
C LEU A 60 -3.57 -5.10 -3.68
N PHE A 61 -2.37 -5.19 -3.13
CA PHE A 61 -1.22 -4.39 -3.55
C PHE A 61 -0.31 -5.10 -4.55
N THR A 62 -0.46 -6.41 -4.76
CA THR A 62 0.36 -7.17 -5.72
C THR A 62 0.39 -6.48 -7.09
N GLY A 63 1.58 -6.31 -7.66
CA GLY A 63 1.78 -5.64 -8.95
C GLY A 63 1.77 -4.11 -8.90
N ARG A 64 1.46 -3.48 -7.76
CA ARG A 64 1.34 -2.02 -7.67
C ARG A 64 2.67 -1.32 -7.40
N THR A 65 2.70 -0.04 -7.75
CA THR A 65 3.77 0.89 -7.41
C THR A 65 3.35 1.75 -6.21
N ALA A 66 4.31 2.13 -5.37
CA ALA A 66 4.11 2.98 -4.21
C ALA A 66 5.25 4.01 -4.06
N LEU A 67 5.00 5.04 -3.25
CA LEU A 67 6.04 5.94 -2.75
C LEU A 67 6.36 5.61 -1.30
N TYR A 68 7.66 5.49 -1.00
CA TYR A 68 8.16 5.35 0.36
C TYR A 68 8.85 6.64 0.80
N LEU A 69 8.38 7.21 1.91
CA LEU A 69 8.91 8.43 2.49
C LEU A 69 9.77 8.08 3.71
N GLN A 70 11.03 8.48 3.69
CA GLN A 70 11.94 8.30 4.80
C GLN A 70 12.38 9.63 5.37
N ILE A 71 12.11 9.84 6.66
CA ILE A 71 12.61 11.01 7.38
C ILE A 71 14.11 10.84 7.63
N GLY A 72 14.86 11.89 7.34
CA GLY A 72 16.31 11.93 7.42
C GLY A 72 16.99 11.28 6.21
N LYS A 73 18.32 11.34 6.22
CA LYS A 73 19.15 10.81 5.15
C LYS A 73 19.68 9.43 5.52
N LYS A 74 19.38 8.43 4.69
CA LYS A 74 20.07 7.13 4.72
C LYS A 74 20.59 6.81 3.33
N GLU A 75 21.55 5.90 3.28
CA GLU A 75 22.12 5.44 2.01
C GLU A 75 21.07 4.72 1.15
N ARG A 76 20.17 3.95 1.78
CA ARG A 76 19.19 3.11 1.08
C ARG A 76 17.86 3.02 1.85
N ALA A 77 16.82 2.64 1.12
CA ALA A 77 15.55 2.24 1.72
C ALA A 77 15.72 1.01 2.63
N PRO A 78 14.89 0.87 3.68
CA PRO A 78 14.90 -0.28 4.57
C PRO A 78 14.81 -1.63 3.83
N ARG A 79 15.39 -2.68 4.42
CA ARG A 79 15.47 -4.01 3.80
C ARG A 79 14.10 -4.58 3.44
N ASN A 80 13.11 -4.42 4.32
CA ASN A 80 11.74 -4.88 4.08
C ASN A 80 11.11 -4.18 2.87
N ILE A 81 11.30 -2.86 2.70
CA ILE A 81 10.83 -2.14 1.51
C ILE A 81 11.53 -2.67 0.26
N ARG A 82 12.85 -2.83 0.29
CA ARG A 82 13.60 -3.36 -0.87
C ARG A 82 13.27 -4.82 -1.22
N ALA A 83 12.81 -5.60 -0.26
CA ALA A 83 12.44 -7.01 -0.48
C ALA A 83 10.99 -7.17 -0.96
N ALA A 84 10.12 -6.23 -0.61
CA ALA A 84 8.70 -6.30 -0.92
C ALA A 84 8.34 -5.80 -2.33
N PHE A 85 9.28 -5.19 -3.03
CA PHE A 85 9.11 -4.61 -4.37
C PHE A 85 10.20 -5.11 -5.31
N ASP A 86 9.91 -5.23 -6.60
CA ASP A 86 10.91 -5.62 -7.60
C ASP A 86 12.04 -4.60 -7.72
N ARG A 87 11.67 -3.31 -7.69
CA ARG A 87 12.63 -2.20 -7.81
C ARG A 87 12.31 -1.11 -6.80
N THR A 88 13.35 -0.59 -6.16
CA THR A 88 13.26 0.60 -5.29
C THR A 88 14.36 1.58 -5.67
N GLU A 89 14.00 2.83 -5.95
CA GLU A 89 14.92 3.88 -6.37
C GLU A 89 14.67 5.17 -5.58
N LEU A 90 15.75 5.85 -5.17
CA LEU A 90 15.65 7.20 -4.59
C LEU A 90 15.35 8.17 -5.73
N ILE A 91 14.20 8.83 -5.68
CA ILE A 91 13.79 9.77 -6.73
C ILE A 91 13.96 11.23 -6.32
N ASP A 92 13.94 11.52 -5.01
CA ASP A 92 14.12 12.90 -4.52
C ASP A 92 14.55 12.95 -3.04
N THR A 93 15.09 14.09 -2.63
CA THR A 93 15.29 14.46 -1.22
C THR A 93 14.74 15.86 -0.98
N ILE A 94 13.65 15.94 -0.22
CA ILE A 94 12.91 17.17 0.04
C ILE A 94 13.33 17.73 1.39
N GLU A 95 13.75 18.99 1.42
CA GLU A 95 13.92 19.73 2.67
C GLU A 95 12.57 20.25 3.17
N VAL A 96 12.23 19.90 4.41
CA VAL A 96 11.01 20.36 5.07
C VAL A 96 11.42 21.37 6.13
N GLY A 97 10.98 22.62 5.95
CA GLY A 97 11.33 23.75 6.81
C GLY A 97 10.13 24.61 7.20
N THR A 98 10.35 25.51 8.14
CA THR A 98 9.42 26.59 8.50
C THR A 98 10.19 27.85 8.86
N GLY A 99 9.70 29.02 8.45
CA GLY A 99 10.35 30.31 8.75
C GLY A 99 11.82 30.41 8.29
N GLY A 100 12.15 29.83 7.13
CA GLY A 100 13.52 29.82 6.59
C GLY A 100 14.51 28.87 7.29
N ARG A 101 14.05 28.07 8.27
CA ARG A 101 14.85 27.04 8.93
C ARG A 101 14.46 25.66 8.40
N VAL A 102 15.45 24.86 8.02
CA VAL A 102 15.24 23.44 7.69
C VAL A 102 15.01 22.67 8.98
N LEU A 103 13.88 21.97 9.08
CA LEU A 103 13.52 21.15 10.23
C LEU A 103 13.96 19.70 10.04
N ARG A 104 13.86 19.18 8.80
CA ARG A 104 14.21 17.80 8.46
C ARG A 104 14.36 17.65 6.95
N GLU A 105 15.12 16.65 6.54
CA GLU A 105 15.11 16.13 5.17
C GLU A 105 14.14 14.93 5.07
N VAL A 106 13.52 14.75 3.92
CA VAL A 106 12.69 13.58 3.60
C VAL A 106 13.17 13.01 2.28
N GLN A 107 13.72 11.80 2.32
CA GLN A 107 14.02 11.04 1.11
C GLN A 107 12.75 10.38 0.56
N VAL A 108 12.53 10.52 -0.74
CA VAL A 108 11.40 9.94 -1.46
C VAL A 108 11.91 8.82 -2.35
N TYR A 109 11.38 7.62 -2.16
CA TYR A 109 11.69 6.46 -2.99
C TYR A 109 10.47 6.05 -3.81
N ALA A 110 10.69 5.73 -5.09
CA ALA A 110 9.71 5.00 -5.90
C ALA A 110 9.92 3.50 -5.75
N CYS A 111 8.85 2.79 -5.44
CA CYS A 111 8.83 1.35 -5.19
C CYS A 111 7.91 0.68 -6.23
N TYR A 112 8.46 -0.09 -7.15
CA TYR A 112 7.73 -0.68 -8.27
C TYR A 112 7.42 -2.15 -8.05
N ASP A 113 6.25 -2.58 -8.52
CA ASP A 113 5.82 -3.98 -8.58
C ASP A 113 5.93 -4.68 -7.21
N TYR A 114 4.97 -4.41 -6.33
CA TYR A 114 4.88 -5.07 -5.03
C TYR A 114 4.66 -6.59 -5.20
N ARG A 115 5.46 -7.41 -4.50
CA ARG A 115 5.49 -8.87 -4.69
C ARG A 115 5.02 -9.69 -3.49
N THR A 116 4.53 -9.04 -2.43
CA THR A 116 4.32 -9.64 -1.10
C THR A 116 5.64 -10.18 -0.51
N MET A 117 5.85 -10.08 0.81
CA MET A 117 6.97 -10.78 1.43
C MET A 117 6.52 -12.21 1.76
N PRO A 118 7.28 -13.26 1.41
CA PRO A 118 7.04 -14.58 1.98
C PRO A 118 7.17 -14.49 3.51
N LEU A 119 6.19 -15.07 4.21
CA LEU A 119 6.13 -15.14 5.67
C LEU A 119 7.36 -15.83 6.27
#